data_AF-A0A969BNH8-F1
#
_entry.id   AF-A0A969BNH8-F1
#
_cell.length_a   1.000
_cell.length_b   1.000
_cell.length_c   1.000
_cell.angle_alpha   90.00
_cell.angle_beta   90.00
_cell.angle_gamma   90.00
#
_symmetry.space_group_name_H-M   'P 1'
#
loop_
_entity.id
_entity.type
_entity.pdbx_description
1 polymer ?
#
loop_
_entity_poly.entity_id
_entity_poly.type
_entity_poly.pdbx_seq_one_letter_code
_entity_poly.pdbx_strand_id
1 'polypeptide(L)' 'SPFFVDTLKPEELWVLYRDKKGHTQARRTSNMQGIKEFIDQGATLGQLWMEDYFDVGNPLINSGGLSEKPLPN' A
#
# COMPACT_ATOMS: atom_id res chain seq x y z
N SER A 1 -13.58 4.44 -4.25
CA SER A 1 -12.61 5.22 -5.03
C SER A 1 -11.30 5.24 -4.26
N PRO A 2 -10.13 5.01 -4.89
CA PRO A 2 -8.81 5.10 -4.23
C PRO A 2 -8.58 6.43 -3.51
N PHE A 3 -9.09 7.54 -4.05
CA PHE A 3 -8.99 8.87 -3.45
C PHE A 3 -9.76 9.05 -2.13
N PHE A 4 -10.60 8.09 -1.75
CA PHE A 4 -11.28 8.11 -0.45
C PHE A 4 -10.28 8.12 0.72
N VAL A 5 -9.09 7.56 0.53
CA VAL A 5 -8.07 7.47 1.59
C VAL A 5 -7.15 8.69 1.66
N ASP A 6 -7.30 9.69 0.78
CA ASP A 6 -6.40 10.86 0.72
C ASP A 6 -6.45 11.74 1.97
N THR A 7 -7.53 11.64 2.75
CA THR A 7 -7.69 12.38 4.01
C THR A 7 -7.08 11.68 5.22
N LEU A 8 -6.60 10.44 5.05
CA LEU A 8 -6.02 9.63 6.12
C LEU A 8 -4.51 9.85 6.21
N LYS A 9 -3.97 9.71 7.41
CA LYS A 9 -2.52 9.58 7.62
C LYS A 9 -2.04 8.16 7.27
N PRO A 10 -0.75 7.97 6.95
CA PRO A 10 -0.17 6.63 6.78
C PRO A 10 -0.39 5.70 7.98
N GLU A 11 -0.49 6.27 9.18
CA GLU A 11 -0.79 5.54 10.41
C GLU A 11 -2.28 5.12 10.50
N GLU A 12 -3.18 5.71 9.74
CA GLU A 12 -4.62 5.44 9.87
C GLU A 12 -5.08 4.40 8.84
N LEU A 13 -4.34 4.22 7.75
CA LEU A 13 -4.70 3.30 6.68
C LEU A 13 -4.07 1.90 6.87
N TRP A 14 -4.94 0.89 6.84
CA TRP A 14 -4.58 -0.52 6.82
C TRP A 14 -5.03 -1.18 5.53
N VAL A 15 -4.14 -1.95 4.92
CA VAL A 15 -4.41 -2.76 3.74
C VAL A 15 -4.55 -4.21 4.16
N LEU A 16 -5.70 -4.81 3.84
CA LEU A 16 -5.95 -6.23 4.05
C LEU A 16 -5.64 -7.00 2.77
N TYR A 17 -4.91 -8.11 2.90
CA TYR A 17 -4.56 -8.97 1.78
C TYR A 17 -4.51 -10.43 2.20
N ARG A 18 -4.56 -11.34 1.23
CA ARG A 18 -4.42 -12.78 1.46
C ARG A 18 -2.99 -13.22 1.20
N ASP A 19 -2.41 -13.97 2.13
CA ASP A 19 -1.10 -14.60 1.93
C ASP A 19 -1.19 -15.85 1.04
N LYS A 20 -0.02 -16.41 0.66
CA LYS A 20 0.06 -17.63 -0.16
C LYS A 20 -0.55 -18.86 0.54
N LYS A 21 -0.80 -18.82 1.85
CA LYS A 21 -1.42 -19.89 2.66
C LYS A 21 -2.93 -19.72 2.82
N GLY A 22 -3.50 -18.61 2.31
CA GLY A 22 -4.92 -18.33 2.36
C GLY A 22 -5.39 -17.49 3.55
N HIS A 23 -4.48 -17.07 4.44
CA HIS A 23 -4.82 -16.29 5.62
C HIS A 23 -4.93 -14.80 5.30
N THR A 24 -5.83 -14.11 5.99
CA THR A 24 -5.95 -12.66 5.92
C THR A 24 -4.85 -12.02 6.75
N GLN A 25 -4.07 -11.16 6.09
CA GLN A 25 -3.04 -10.33 6.68
C GLN A 25 -3.47 -8.87 6.66
N ALA A 26 -2.91 -8.08 7.57
CA ALA A 26 -3.09 -6.63 7.62
C ALA A 26 -1.72 -5.95 7.61
N ARG A 27 -1.56 -4.92 6.78
CA ARG A 27 -0.35 -4.08 6.74
C ARG A 27 -0.74 -2.60 6.81
N ARG A 28 -0.14 -1.89 7.75
CA ARG A 28 -0.28 -0.44 7.89
C ARG A 28 0.56 0.26 6.83
N THR A 29 0.04 1.29 6.17
CA THR A 29 0.78 1.97 5.10
C THR A 29 2.01 2.72 5.63
N SER A 30 1.99 3.17 6.88
CA SER A 30 3.16 3.72 7.57
C SER A 30 4.36 2.77 7.69
N ASN A 31 4.17 1.46 7.47
CA ASN A 31 5.22 0.44 7.56
C ASN A 31 5.68 -0.03 6.17
N MET A 32 5.12 0.52 5.09
CA MET A 32 5.54 0.24 3.72
C MET A 32 6.67 1.21 3.35
N GLN A 33 7.63 0.72 2.58
CA GLN A 33 8.84 1.46 2.27
C GLN A 33 8.52 2.73 1.45
N GLY A 34 9.09 3.87 1.85
CA GLY A 34 8.98 5.13 1.11
C GLY A 34 7.65 5.88 1.29
N ILE A 35 6.60 5.26 1.83
CA ILE A 35 5.28 5.89 1.91
C ILE A 35 5.30 7.17 2.74
N LYS A 36 5.97 7.19 3.89
CA LYS A 36 6.04 8.39 4.73
C LYS A 36 6.77 9.51 4.01
N GLU A 37 7.89 9.18 3.39
CA GLU A 37 8.71 10.11 2.64
C GLU A 37 7.96 10.71 1.45
N PHE A 38 7.17 9.91 0.71
CA PHE A 38 6.34 10.42 -0.38
C PHE A 38 5.22 11.33 0.10
N ILE A 39 4.56 11.00 1.20
CA ILE A 39 3.53 11.86 1.81
C ILE A 39 4.15 13.18 2.28
N ASP A 40 5.33 13.14 2.90
CA ASP A 40 6.07 14.35 3.31
C ASP A 40 6.46 15.24 2.11
N GLN A 41 6.61 14.67 0.91
CA GLN A 41 6.83 15.38 -0.36
C GLN A 41 5.55 15.82 -1.07
N GLY A 42 4.38 15.62 -0.46
CA GLY A 42 3.09 16.09 -0.97
C GLY A 42 2.30 15.11 -1.82
N ALA A 43 2.70 13.84 -1.89
CA ALA A 43 1.86 12.79 -2.46
C ALA A 43 0.65 12.50 -1.56
N THR A 44 -0.40 11.86 -2.12
CA THR A 44 -1.54 11.35 -1.35
C THR A 44 -1.57 9.81 -1.34
N LEU A 45 -2.21 9.22 -0.32
CA LEU A 45 -2.31 7.76 -0.21
C LEU A 45 -3.06 7.13 -1.39
N GLY A 46 -4.08 7.79 -1.93
CA GLY A 46 -4.82 7.34 -3.10
C GLY A 46 -3.99 7.36 -4.38
N GLN A 47 -3.14 8.39 -4.56
CA GLN A 47 -2.17 8.43 -5.66
C GLN A 47 -1.16 7.28 -5.55
N LEU A 48 -0.55 7.11 -4.37
CA LEU A 48 0.43 6.05 -4.14
C LEU A 48 -0.16 4.64 -4.33
N TRP A 49 -1.41 4.43 -3.95
CA TRP A 49 -2.10 3.16 -4.21
C TRP A 49 -2.31 2.93 -5.71
N MET A 50 -2.76 3.95 -6.45
CA MET A 50 -3.00 3.86 -7.89
C MET A 50 -1.71 3.67 -8.71
N GLU A 51 -0.61 4.27 -8.26
CA GLU A 51 0.71 4.16 -8.88
C GLU A 51 1.49 2.92 -8.40
N ASP A 52 0.84 2.02 -7.66
CA ASP A 52 1.39 0.74 -7.21
C ASP A 52 2.59 0.88 -6.25
N TYR A 53 2.66 1.95 -5.45
CA TYR A 53 3.68 2.10 -4.40
C TYR A 53 3.41 1.26 -3.14
N PHE A 54 2.20 0.73 -2.97
CA PHE A 54 1.90 -0.15 -1.85
C PHE A 54 2.49 -1.55 -2.08
N ASP A 55 3.22 -2.08 -1.10
CA ASP A 55 3.79 -3.44 -1.18
C ASP A 55 2.73 -4.55 -1.27
N VAL A 56 1.48 -4.25 -0.91
CA VAL A 56 0.33 -5.17 -0.86
C VAL A 56 -0.96 -4.44 -1.23
N GLY A 57 -2.00 -5.18 -1.62
CA GLY A 57 -3.33 -4.64 -1.88
C GLY A 57 -3.54 -4.06 -3.28
N ASN A 58 -2.61 -4.28 -4.21
CA ASN A 58 -2.87 -4.06 -5.62
C ASN A 58 -3.76 -5.20 -6.15
N PRO A 59 -5.04 -4.95 -6.50
CA PRO A 59 -5.96 -5.99 -6.94
C PRO A 59 -5.57 -6.67 -8.26
N LEU A 60 -4.73 -6.02 -9.07
CA LEU A 60 -4.25 -6.53 -10.35
C LEU A 60 -3.01 -7.44 -10.20
N ILE A 61 -2.37 -7.48 -9.02
CA ILE A 61 -1.18 -8.27 -8.75
C ILE A 61 -1.50 -9.29 -7.66
N ASN A 62 -1.27 -10.59 -7.92
CA ASN A 62 -1.41 -11.65 -6.92
C ASN A 62 -2.74 -11.60 -6.13
N SER A 63 -3.84 -11.15 -6.76
CA SER A 63 -5.13 -10.91 -6.09
C SER A 63 -5.06 -10.01 -4.86
N GLY A 64 -4.21 -8.97 -4.89
CA GLY A 64 -3.96 -8.09 -3.74
C GLY A 64 -2.84 -8.55 -2.81
N GLY A 65 -2.15 -9.66 -3.12
CA GLY A 65 -1.05 -10.21 -2.32
C GLY A 65 0.21 -9.34 -2.29
N LEU A 66 1.29 -9.88 -1.71
CA LEU A 66 2.60 -9.24 -1.72
C LEU A 66 3.10 -9.00 -3.15
N SER A 67 3.52 -7.76 -3.39
CA SER A 67 4.23 -7.33 -4.58
C SER A 67 5.67 -7.83 -4.51
N GLU A 68 6.11 -8.55 -5.54
CA GLU A 68 7.48 -9.08 -5.64
C GLU A 68 8.44 -8.05 -6.28
N LYS A 69 8.16 -6.75 -6.12
CA LYS A 69 9.01 -5.68 -6.67
C LYS A 69 10.43 -5.82 -6.11
N PRO A 70 11.47 -5.82 -6.96
CA PRO A 70 12.83 -5.72 -6.47
C PRO A 70 12.98 -4.39 -5.73
N LEU A 71 13.68 -4.43 -4.58
CA LEU A 71 14.02 -3.23 -3.83
C LEU A 71 14.71 -2.23 -4.78
N PRO A 72 14.27 -0.96 -4.84
CA PRO A 72 15.05 0.05 -5.54
C PRO A 72 16.43 0.14 -4.88
N ASN A 73 17.47 0.07 -5.72
CA ASN A 73 18.89 0.18 -5.32
C ASN A 73 19.18 1.45 -4.54
#